data_AF-A0A7W6RWV5-F1
#
_entry.id   AF-A0A7W6RWV5-F1
#
_cell.length_a   1.000
_cell.length_b   1.000
_cell.length_c   1.000
_cell.angle_alpha   90.00
_cell.angle_beta   90.00
_cell.angle_gamma   90.00
#
_symmetry.space_group_name_H-M   'P 1'
#
loop_
_entity.id
_entity.type
_entity.pdbx_description
1 polymer ?
#
loop_
_entity_poly.entity_id
_entity_poly.type
_entity_poly.pdbx_seq_one_letter_code
_entity_poly.pdbx_strand_id
1 'polypeptide(L)'
;MSELTLDDVMAAVERLREDMRGELDALRTQVAVLEARQAEVERDRDADVGAETLAMLAAAVTSYLGKRVRIRSARRVRSAGDGAPAWTRHGRAAIQTSHQLHRGH
;
A
#
# COMPACT_ATOMS: atom_id res chain seq x y z
N MET A 1 32.02 -26.87 40.55
CA MET A 1 31.56 -25.59 40.01
C MET A 1 32.68 -25.09 39.14
N SER A 2 32.59 -25.25 37.81
CA SER A 2 33.65 -24.74 36.93
C SER A 2 33.66 -23.23 37.03
N GLU A 3 34.79 -22.66 37.46
CA GLU A 3 34.98 -21.22 37.51
C GLU A 3 35.03 -20.68 36.08
N LEU A 4 34.11 -19.78 35.75
CA LEU A 4 34.08 -19.09 34.48
C LEU A 4 35.32 -18.19 34.41
N THR A 5 36.20 -18.44 33.45
CA THR A 5 37.44 -17.68 33.34
C THR A 5 37.18 -16.34 32.66
N LEU A 6 38.10 -15.38 32.85
CA LEU A 6 38.05 -14.10 32.14
C LEU A 6 38.06 -14.31 30.61
N ASP A 7 38.78 -15.33 30.14
CA ASP A 7 38.87 -15.69 28.73
C ASP A 7 37.51 -16.17 28.18
N ASP A 8 36.75 -16.91 28.98
CA ASP A 8 35.39 -17.34 28.60
C ASP A 8 34.44 -16.15 28.43
N VAL A 9 34.54 -15.15 29.30
CA VAL A 9 33.73 -13.92 29.22
C VAL A 9 34.12 -13.09 28.00
N MET A 10 35.43 -12.93 27.74
CA MET A 10 35.92 -12.19 26.57
C MET A 10 35.48 -12.86 25.27
N ALA A 11 35.59 -14.19 25.18
CA ALA A 11 35.10 -14.95 24.04
C ALA A 11 33.57 -14.82 23.86
N ALA A 12 32.80 -14.75 24.95
CA ALA A 12 31.35 -14.53 24.88
C ALA A 12 31.00 -13.12 24.38
N VAL A 13 31.74 -12.10 24.81
CA VAL A 13 31.55 -10.71 24.34
C VAL A 13 31.89 -10.57 22.86
N GLU A 14 32.94 -11.24 22.38
CA GLU A 14 33.30 -11.23 20.96
C GLU A 14 32.22 -11.85 20.09
N ARG A 15 31.69 -13.02 20.48
CA ARG A 15 30.56 -13.66 19.79
C ARG A 15 29.33 -12.74 19.75
N LEU A 16 28.98 -12.13 20.89
CA LEU A 16 27.84 -11.21 20.95
C LEU A 16 28.05 -9.99 20.04
N ARG A 17 29.26 -9.45 19.95
CA ARG A 17 29.58 -8.34 19.05
C ARG A 17 29.47 -8.73 17.58
N GLU A 18 29.88 -9.95 17.23
CA GLU A 18 29.76 -10.47 15.87
C GLU A 18 28.29 -10.69 15.50
N ASP A 19 27.50 -11.30 16.39
CA ASP A 19 26.07 -11.50 16.20
C ASP A 19 25.33 -10.17 16.01
N MET A 20 25.57 -9.20 16.92
CA MET A 20 24.98 -7.86 16.82
C MET A 20 25.37 -7.14 15.52
N ARG A 21 26.61 -7.31 15.05
CA ARG A 21 27.03 -6.72 13.77
C ARG A 21 26.27 -7.35 12.61
N GLY A 22 26.10 -8.68 12.63
CA GLY A 22 25.29 -9.39 11.64
C GLY A 22 23.84 -8.93 11.62
N GLU A 23 23.22 -8.76 12.79
CA GLU A 23 21.86 -8.24 12.91
C GLU A 23 21.73 -6.81 12.38
N LEU A 24 22.70 -5.94 12.69
CA LEU A 24 22.73 -4.57 12.18
C LEU A 24 22.87 -4.52 10.66
N ASP A 25 23.70 -5.37 10.06
CA ASP A 25 23.88 -5.43 8.62
C ASP A 25 22.62 -5.97 7.91
N ALA A 26 21.97 -6.98 8.51
CA ALA A 26 20.68 -7.47 8.03
C ALA A 26 19.60 -6.38 8.11
N LEU A 27 19.54 -5.63 9.21
CA LEU A 27 18.55 -4.56 9.38
C LEU A 27 18.81 -3.40 8.42
N ARG A 28 20.07 -2.99 8.22
CA ARG A 28 20.45 -1.98 7.21
C ARG A 28 20.01 -2.40 5.82
N THR A 29 20.18 -3.66 5.47
CA THR A 29 19.72 -4.21 4.18
C THR A 29 18.20 -4.13 4.06
N GLN A 30 17.46 -4.49 5.11
CA GLN A 30 15.99 -4.39 5.10
C GLN A 30 15.53 -2.93 4.97
N VAL A 31 16.15 -1.99 5.69
CA VAL A 31 15.84 -0.57 5.59
C VAL A 31 16.07 -0.06 4.16
N ALA A 32 17.21 -0.39 3.54
CA ALA A 32 17.48 0.02 2.15
C ALA A 32 16.43 -0.51 1.16
N VAL A 33 15.97 -1.76 1.35
CA VAL A 33 14.89 -2.34 0.53
C VAL A 33 13.57 -1.60 0.74
N LEU A 34 13.23 -1.26 1.98
CA LEU A 34 11.99 -0.56 2.31
C LEU A 34 12.02 0.89 1.79
N GLU A 35 13.14 1.58 1.92
CA GLU A 35 13.34 2.92 1.38
C GLU A 35 13.19 2.92 -0.15
N ALA A 36 13.74 1.92 -0.85
CA ALA A 36 13.57 1.77 -2.29
C ALA A 36 12.09 1.57 -2.68
N ARG A 37 11.36 0.71 -1.96
CA ARG A 37 9.91 0.51 -2.17
C ARG A 37 9.11 1.77 -1.88
N GLN A 38 9.46 2.50 -0.83
CA GLN A 38 8.80 3.76 -0.50
C GLN A 38 9.03 4.80 -1.60
N ALA A 39 10.25 4.92 -2.12
CA ALA A 39 10.56 5.81 -3.23
C ALA A 39 9.78 5.46 -4.51
N GLU A 40 9.56 4.17 -4.78
CA GLU A 40 8.70 3.71 -5.87
C GLU A 40 7.24 4.14 -5.66
N VAL A 41 6.69 3.91 -4.48
CA VAL A 41 5.30 4.29 -4.14
C VAL A 41 5.09 5.81 -4.21
N GLU A 42 6.04 6.60 -3.73
CA GLU A 42 5.92 8.07 -3.79
C GLU A 42 6.03 8.57 -5.25
N ARG A 43 6.87 7.96 -6.10
CA ARG A 43 6.89 8.27 -7.54
C ARG A 43 5.56 7.97 -8.21
N ASP A 44 4.95 6.82 -7.91
CA ASP A 44 3.64 6.46 -8.46
C ASP A 44 2.53 7.38 -7.94
N ARG A 45 2.66 7.85 -6.70
CA ARG A 45 1.72 8.80 -6.10
C ARG A 45 1.77 10.17 -6.77
N ASP A 46 2.96 10.63 -7.11
CA ASP A 46 3.20 11.92 -7.75
C ASP A 46 3.09 11.84 -9.28
N ALA A 47 2.83 10.66 -9.84
CA ALA A 47 2.57 10.50 -11.26
C ALA A 47 1.27 11.22 -11.65
N ASP A 48 1.41 12.27 -12.45
CA ASP A 48 0.27 13.01 -13.00
C ASP A 48 -0.58 12.09 -13.88
N VAL A 49 -1.91 12.20 -13.71
CA VAL A 49 -2.86 11.48 -14.55
C VAL A 49 -2.87 12.11 -15.94
N GLY A 50 -2.55 11.31 -16.96
CA GLY A 50 -2.54 11.77 -18.35
C GLY A 50 -3.88 12.38 -18.80
N ALA A 51 -3.80 13.35 -19.72
CA ALA A 51 -4.96 14.08 -20.22
C ALA A 51 -6.04 13.18 -20.83
N GLU A 52 -5.63 12.12 -21.53
CA GLU A 52 -6.54 11.11 -22.10
C GLU A 52 -7.34 10.38 -21.02
N THR A 53 -6.67 9.92 -19.96
CA THR A 53 -7.31 9.25 -18.83
C THR A 53 -8.26 10.20 -18.10
N LEU A 54 -7.88 11.46 -17.90
CA LEU A 54 -8.76 12.48 -17.32
C LEU A 54 -10.01 12.71 -18.16
N ALA A 55 -9.88 12.79 -19.50
CA ALA A 55 -11.01 12.94 -20.40
C ALA A 55 -11.95 11.72 -20.32
N MET A 56 -11.40 10.51 -20.28
CA MET A 56 -12.18 9.27 -20.13
C MET A 56 -12.94 9.24 -18.79
N LEU A 57 -12.27 9.58 -17.69
CA LEU A 57 -12.90 9.67 -16.36
C LEU A 57 -14.01 10.73 -16.35
N ALA A 58 -13.76 11.92 -16.92
CA ALA A 58 -14.75 12.99 -16.99
C ALA A 58 -15.97 12.57 -17.82
N ALA A 59 -15.78 11.88 -18.95
CA ALA A 59 -16.85 11.34 -19.76
C ALA A 59 -17.67 10.29 -18.99
N ALA A 60 -17.01 9.34 -18.32
CA ALA A 60 -17.68 8.32 -17.51
C ALA A 60 -18.52 8.93 -16.37
N VAL A 61 -17.94 9.88 -15.63
CA VAL A 61 -18.63 10.59 -14.54
C VAL A 61 -19.81 11.39 -15.07
N THR A 62 -19.66 12.07 -16.21
CA THR A 62 -20.75 12.86 -16.82
C THR A 62 -21.85 11.96 -17.35
N SER A 63 -21.52 10.82 -17.95
CA SER A 63 -22.51 9.84 -18.40
C SER A 63 -23.29 9.23 -17.23
N TYR A 64 -22.61 8.98 -16.10
CA TYR A 64 -23.24 8.42 -14.91
C TYR A 64 -24.13 9.43 -14.16
N LEU A 65 -23.65 10.66 -13.99
CA LEU A 65 -24.37 11.68 -13.21
C LEU A 65 -25.36 12.52 -14.05
N GLY A 66 -25.24 12.50 -15.38
CA GLY A 66 -26.08 13.25 -16.32
C GLY A 66 -25.51 14.61 -16.74
N LYS A 67 -26.26 15.34 -17.57
CA LYS A 67 -25.82 16.62 -18.15
C LYS A 67 -25.85 17.74 -17.07
N ARG A 68 -24.72 18.46 -16.93
CA ARG A 68 -24.50 19.67 -16.09
C ARG A 68 -24.37 19.44 -14.58
N VAL A 69 -23.48 18.54 -14.18
CA VAL A 69 -23.21 18.28 -12.75
C VAL A 69 -22.03 19.09 -12.25
N ARG A 70 -22.26 19.94 -11.25
CA ARG A 70 -21.21 20.71 -10.57
C ARG A 70 -20.76 19.97 -9.31
N ILE A 71 -19.51 19.50 -9.31
CA ILE A 71 -18.90 18.91 -8.12
C ILE A 71 -18.57 20.04 -7.13
N ARG A 72 -19.23 20.04 -5.97
CA ARG A 72 -18.97 21.04 -4.90
C ARG A 72 -17.75 20.71 -4.06
N SER A 73 -17.56 19.42 -3.79
CA SER A 73 -16.43 18.92 -3.00
C SER A 73 -16.14 17.48 -3.36
N ALA A 74 -14.85 17.14 -3.45
CA ALA A 74 -14.38 15.76 -3.48
C ALA A 74 -13.49 15.56 -2.25
N ARG A 75 -13.69 14.46 -1.53
CA ARG A 75 -12.87 14.10 -0.37
C ARG A 75 -12.35 12.68 -0.57
N ARG A 76 -11.06 12.49 -0.35
CA ARG A 76 -10.46 11.15 -0.27
C ARG A 76 -10.97 10.46 0.99
N VAL A 77 -11.76 9.41 0.84
CA VAL A 77 -12.17 8.55 1.95
C VAL A 77 -11.02 7.59 2.23
N ARG A 78 -10.35 7.72 3.38
CA ARG A 78 -9.36 6.74 3.83
C ARG A 78 -10.13 5.54 4.38
N SER A 79 -9.88 4.32 3.88
CA SER A 79 -10.30 3.12 4.60
C SER A 79 -9.43 3.01 5.85
N ALA A 80 -9.99 3.37 7.00
CA ALA A 80 -9.40 3.00 8.27
C ALA A 80 -9.88 1.58 8.61
N GLY A 81 -8.95 0.61 8.59
CA GLY A 81 -9.23 -0.81 8.86
C GLY A 81 -9.51 -1.64 7.60
N ASP A 82 -9.32 -2.96 7.73
CA ASP A 82 -9.38 -4.05 6.71
C ASP A 82 -10.69 -4.17 5.89
N GLY A 83 -11.50 -3.12 5.81
CA GLY A 83 -12.75 -3.08 5.04
C GLY A 83 -12.62 -2.25 3.76
N ALA A 84 -13.09 -2.82 2.64
CA ALA A 84 -13.32 -2.05 1.43
C ALA A 84 -14.37 -0.95 1.68
N PRO A 85 -14.17 0.29 1.18
CA PRO A 85 -15.12 1.39 1.35
C PRO A 85 -16.55 1.00 0.93
N ALA A 86 -17.56 1.58 1.59
CA ALA A 86 -18.97 1.26 1.31
C ALA A 86 -19.36 1.48 -0.16
N TRP A 87 -18.74 2.44 -0.85
CA TRP A 87 -18.94 2.69 -2.28
C TRP A 87 -18.33 1.59 -3.16
N THR A 88 -17.19 1.02 -2.77
CA THR A 88 -16.53 -0.07 -3.49
C THR A 88 -17.37 -1.35 -3.41
N ARG A 89 -18.00 -1.60 -2.26
CA ARG A 89 -18.97 -2.70 -2.10
C ARG A 89 -20.20 -2.50 -2.97
N HIS A 90 -20.78 -1.30 -3.00
CA HIS A 90 -21.93 -0.98 -3.86
C HIS A 90 -21.59 -1.08 -5.35
N GLY A 91 -20.44 -0.58 -5.77
CA GLY A 91 -19.98 -0.66 -7.16
C GLY A 91 -19.82 -2.12 -7.63
N ARG A 92 -19.20 -2.98 -6.80
CA ARG A 92 -19.10 -4.42 -7.11
C ARG A 92 -20.48 -5.08 -7.20
N ALA A 93 -21.39 -4.77 -6.28
CA ALA A 93 -22.76 -5.29 -6.33
C ALA A 93 -23.49 -4.89 -7.61
N ALA A 94 -23.39 -3.62 -8.04
CA ALA A 94 -24.03 -3.12 -9.25
C ALA A 94 -23.51 -3.80 -10.54
N ILE A 95 -22.20 -4.03 -10.63
CA ILE A 95 -21.59 -4.72 -11.78
C ILE A 95 -21.98 -6.21 -11.79
N GLN A 96 -22.00 -6.86 -10.63
CA GLN A 96 -22.40 -8.27 -10.55
C GLN A 96 -23.88 -8.46 -10.90
N THR A 97 -24.76 -7.58 -10.43
CA THR A 97 -26.19 -7.65 -10.75
C THR A 97 -26.48 -7.32 -12.21
N SER A 98 -25.74 -6.40 -12.86
CA SER A 98 -25.94 -6.12 -14.29
C SER A 98 -25.70 -7.34 -15.19
N HIS A 99 -24.76 -8.22 -14.82
CA HIS A 99 -24.52 -9.47 -15.54
C HIS A 99 -25.56 -10.57 -15.27
N GLN A 100 -26.20 -10.55 -14.10
CA GLN A 100 -27.27 -11.50 -13.76
C GLN A 100 -28.59 -11.15 -14.47
N LEU A 101 -28.89 -9.86 -14.63
CA LEU A 101 -30.08 -9.40 -15.35
C LEU A 101 -30.03 -9.70 -16.86
N HIS A 102 -28.83 -9.80 -17.45
CA HIS A 102 -28.65 -10.13 -18.87
C HIS A 102 -28.68 -11.64 -19.17
N ARG A 103 -28.63 -12.50 -18.16
CA ARG A 103 -28.59 -13.97 -18.32
C ARG A 103 -29.91 -14.66 -17.95
N GLY A 104 -30.92 -13.87 -17.55
CA GLY A 104 -32.23 -14.33 -17.08
C GLY A 104 -33.39 -13.94 -18.01
N HIS A 105 -33.15 -13.90 -19.33
CA HIS A 105 -34.18 -13.83 -20.37
C HIS A 105 -33.99 -14.99 -21.36
#